data_AF-A0A965CYK1-F1
#
_entry.id   AF-A0A965CYK1-F1
#
_cell.length_a   1.000
_cell.length_b   1.000
_cell.length_c   1.000
_cell.angle_alpha   90.00
_cell.angle_beta   90.00
_cell.angle_gamma   90.00
#
_symmetry.space_group_name_H-M   'P 1'
#
loop_
_entity.id
_entity.type
_entity.pdbx_description
1 polymer ?
#
loop_
_entity_poly.entity_id
_entity_poly.type
_entity_poly.pdbx_seq_one_letter_code
_entity_poly.pdbx_strand_id
1 'polypeptide(L)'
;MKLRSLIAALVLAASTLARADFTFALLGDTPYSAGEEGQFASMLQDINHSDVAFAVHVGDFKNGLTSCSDQVFEQRHALFEASQHAFIYIPGDNEWTDCHRLFAGGYDPLERLAALRTRFFSTVNSLGKTPLRLSRQSDDPAAPRFPEHMRWAYGGVQFVALNFPGGDNNSRMPQEAATRTAAALTW
;
A
#
# COMPACT_ATOMS: atom_id res chain seq x y z
N MET A 1 -15.72 25.49 63.21
CA MET A 1 -15.50 25.58 61.74
C MET A 1 -15.00 24.24 61.24
N LYS A 2 -15.84 23.49 60.52
CA LYS A 2 -15.49 22.18 59.92
C LYS A 2 -15.00 22.43 58.49
N LEU A 3 -13.69 22.26 58.24
CA LEU A 3 -13.14 22.30 56.90
C LEU A 3 -13.11 20.88 56.35
N ARG A 4 -14.05 20.55 55.47
CA ARG A 4 -14.08 19.29 54.73
C ARG A 4 -13.17 19.43 53.51
N SER A 5 -11.95 18.91 53.60
CA SER A 5 -11.07 18.78 52.44
C SER A 5 -11.56 17.64 51.56
N LEU A 6 -12.17 17.96 50.42
CA LEU A 6 -12.40 16.99 49.34
C LEU A 6 -11.08 16.77 48.60
N ILE A 7 -10.47 15.61 48.81
CA ILE A 7 -9.41 15.11 47.93
C ILE A 7 -10.11 14.54 46.69
N ALA A 8 -10.07 15.28 45.59
CA ALA A 8 -10.44 14.75 44.29
C ALA A 8 -9.31 13.80 43.84
N ALA A 9 -9.54 12.50 43.95
CA ALA A 9 -8.65 11.49 43.37
C ALA A 9 -8.78 11.54 41.85
N LEU A 10 -7.80 12.16 41.18
CA LEU A 10 -7.65 12.10 39.74
C LEU A 10 -7.18 10.67 39.40
N VAL A 11 -8.12 9.77 39.09
CA VAL A 11 -7.80 8.46 38.54
C VAL A 11 -7.30 8.69 37.12
N LEU A 12 -5.98 8.78 36.95
CA LEU A 12 -5.35 8.60 35.65
C LEU A 12 -5.57 7.14 35.26
N ALA A 13 -6.67 6.85 34.57
CA ALA A 13 -6.81 5.60 33.86
C ALA A 13 -5.76 5.62 32.74
N ALA A 14 -4.58 5.11 33.04
CA ALA A 14 -3.63 4.73 32.02
C ALA A 14 -4.29 3.60 31.23
N SER A 15 -4.99 3.95 30.16
CA SER A 15 -5.44 3.00 29.15
C SER A 15 -4.20 2.37 28.56
N THR A 16 -3.74 1.28 29.15
CA THR A 16 -2.85 0.36 28.47
C THR A 16 -3.64 -0.10 27.25
N LEU A 17 -3.34 0.46 26.07
CA LEU A 17 -3.79 -0.08 24.80
C LEU A 17 -3.26 -1.53 24.77
N ALA A 18 -4.09 -2.47 25.18
CA ALA A 18 -3.77 -3.87 25.09
C ALA A 18 -3.57 -4.17 23.61
N ARG A 19 -2.35 -4.55 23.24
CA ARG A 19 -2.02 -5.04 21.91
C ARG A 19 -2.87 -6.27 21.66
N ALA A 20 -3.84 -6.16 20.75
CA ALA A 20 -4.64 -7.30 20.32
C ALA A 20 -3.80 -8.18 19.42
N ASP A 21 -3.93 -9.50 19.55
CA ASP A 21 -3.37 -10.44 18.59
C ASP A 21 -4.13 -10.30 17.27
N PHE A 22 -3.41 -10.32 16.15
CA PHE A 22 -3.99 -10.27 14.82
C PHE A 22 -3.07 -10.92 13.80
N THR A 23 -3.67 -11.35 12.69
CA THR A 23 -3.02 -11.89 11.50
C THR A 23 -3.36 -11.02 10.30
N PHE A 24 -2.44 -10.93 9.35
CA PHE A 24 -2.68 -10.26 8.07
C PHE A 24 -2.01 -11.07 6.94
N ALA A 25 -2.57 -10.99 5.73
CA ALA A 25 -2.00 -11.64 4.56
C ALA A 25 -0.94 -10.74 3.90
N LEU A 26 0.17 -11.35 3.45
CA LEU A 26 1.25 -10.67 2.72
C LEU A 26 1.54 -11.41 1.42
N LEU A 27 1.47 -10.68 0.32
CA LEU A 27 1.54 -11.16 -1.06
C LEU A 27 2.51 -10.27 -1.84
N GLY A 28 3.06 -10.76 -2.94
CA GLY A 28 3.92 -10.02 -3.85
C GLY A 28 4.28 -10.88 -5.06
N ASP A 29 4.81 -10.28 -6.12
CA ASP A 29 5.32 -11.00 -7.29
C ASP A 29 4.28 -11.92 -7.97
N THR A 30 3.02 -11.50 -8.00
CA THR A 30 1.94 -12.26 -8.62
C THR A 30 0.74 -11.34 -8.92
N PRO A 31 -0.08 -11.58 -9.96
CA PRO A 31 0.04 -12.63 -10.97
C PRO A 31 0.74 -12.18 -12.25
N TYR A 32 1.78 -12.90 -12.64
CA TYR A 32 2.62 -12.64 -13.81
C TYR A 32 2.08 -13.22 -15.12
N SER A 33 1.17 -14.18 -15.04
CA SER A 33 0.61 -14.87 -16.20
C SER A 33 -0.90 -15.08 -16.05
N ALA A 34 -1.59 -15.39 -17.15
CA ALA A 34 -3.01 -15.73 -17.10
C ALA A 34 -3.31 -16.94 -16.20
N GLY A 35 -2.37 -17.89 -16.10
CA GLY A 35 -2.51 -19.02 -15.17
C GLY A 35 -2.40 -18.57 -13.71
N GLU A 36 -1.44 -17.70 -13.40
CA GLU A 36 -1.30 -17.11 -12.08
C GLU A 36 -2.47 -16.19 -11.73
N GLU A 37 -3.10 -15.51 -12.69
CA GLU A 37 -4.30 -14.71 -12.42
C GLU A 37 -5.43 -15.57 -11.85
N GLY A 38 -5.61 -16.78 -12.40
CA GLY A 38 -6.54 -17.76 -11.84
C GLY A 38 -6.13 -18.24 -10.45
N GLN A 39 -4.85 -18.52 -10.24
CA GLN A 39 -4.33 -18.94 -8.93
C GLN A 39 -4.46 -17.82 -7.88
N PHE A 40 -4.20 -16.57 -8.27
CA PHE A 40 -4.36 -15.41 -7.43
C PHE A 40 -5.81 -15.22 -7.03
N ALA A 41 -6.74 -15.37 -7.98
CA ALA A 41 -8.17 -15.32 -7.68
C ALA A 41 -8.57 -16.41 -6.67
N SER A 42 -8.08 -17.65 -6.82
CA SER A 42 -8.30 -18.73 -5.85
C SER A 42 -7.68 -18.43 -4.48
N MET A 43 -6.42 -17.99 -4.44
CA MET A 43 -5.75 -17.57 -3.21
C MET A 43 -6.50 -16.44 -2.51
N LEU A 44 -7.04 -15.48 -3.27
CA LEU A 44 -7.84 -14.40 -2.72
C LEU A 44 -9.14 -14.92 -2.08
N GLN A 45 -9.78 -15.96 -2.66
CA GLN A 45 -10.92 -16.62 -2.03
C GLN A 45 -10.54 -17.30 -0.71
N ASP A 46 -9.39 -17.96 -0.64
CA ASP A 46 -8.90 -18.58 0.59
C ASP A 46 -8.61 -17.52 1.67
N ILE A 47 -8.01 -16.39 1.28
CA ILE A 47 -7.79 -15.23 2.16
C ILE A 47 -9.14 -14.68 2.65
N ASN A 48 -10.14 -14.55 1.78
CA ASN A 48 -11.47 -14.06 2.15
C ASN A 48 -12.22 -14.96 3.15
N HIS A 49 -11.84 -16.24 3.26
CA HIS A 49 -12.36 -17.17 4.25
C HIS A 49 -11.48 -17.29 5.51
N SER A 50 -10.35 -16.57 5.54
CA SER A 50 -9.41 -16.58 6.66
C SER A 50 -9.68 -15.42 7.61
N ASP A 51 -9.35 -15.60 8.89
CA ASP A 51 -9.43 -14.53 9.89
C ASP A 51 -8.20 -13.62 9.78
N VAL A 52 -8.20 -12.73 8.79
CA VAL A 52 -7.16 -11.72 8.61
C VAL A 52 -7.71 -10.31 8.73
N ALA A 53 -6.94 -9.45 9.40
CA ALA A 53 -7.28 -8.04 9.59
C ALA A 53 -7.30 -7.26 8.27
N PHE A 54 -6.34 -7.57 7.39
CA PHE A 54 -6.14 -6.97 6.08
C PHE A 54 -5.20 -7.83 5.24
N ALA A 55 -5.10 -7.53 3.95
CA ALA A 55 -4.13 -8.10 3.02
C ALA A 55 -3.22 -7.01 2.46
N VAL A 56 -1.96 -7.35 2.20
CA VAL A 56 -0.96 -6.44 1.62
C VAL A 56 -0.33 -7.09 0.40
N HIS A 57 -0.24 -6.36 -0.70
CA HIS A 57 0.51 -6.73 -1.89
C HIS A 57 1.72 -5.81 -2.06
N VAL A 58 2.94 -6.36 -1.95
CA VAL A 58 4.20 -5.60 -1.92
C VAL A 58 4.81 -5.35 -3.31
N GLY A 59 3.95 -5.20 -4.31
CA GLY A 59 4.38 -4.86 -5.67
C GLY A 59 4.53 -6.05 -6.60
N ASP A 60 4.86 -5.73 -7.83
CA ASP A 60 5.04 -6.66 -8.92
C ASP A 60 3.81 -7.53 -9.15
N PHE A 61 2.70 -6.88 -9.53
CA PHE A 61 1.47 -7.60 -9.92
C PHE A 61 1.53 -8.13 -11.36
N LYS A 62 2.63 -7.85 -12.05
CA LYS A 62 2.97 -8.36 -13.37
C LYS A 62 4.51 -8.41 -13.46
N ASN A 63 5.05 -9.24 -14.35
CA ASN A 63 6.49 -9.27 -14.59
C ASN A 63 6.94 -8.10 -15.49
N GLY A 64 8.26 -7.96 -15.67
CA GLY A 64 8.87 -6.91 -16.50
C GLY A 64 8.75 -7.09 -18.02
N LEU A 65 8.03 -8.12 -18.49
CA LEU A 65 7.74 -8.39 -19.90
C LEU A 65 6.27 -8.17 -20.25
N THR A 66 5.37 -8.23 -19.27
CA THR A 66 3.94 -7.94 -19.45
C THR A 66 3.75 -6.45 -19.71
N SER A 67 2.89 -6.09 -20.66
CA SER A 67 2.60 -4.70 -21.02
C SER A 67 2.16 -3.87 -19.81
N CYS A 68 2.63 -2.63 -19.71
CA CYS A 68 2.14 -1.63 -18.76
C CYS A 68 0.92 -0.86 -19.28
N SER A 69 0.06 -1.52 -20.06
CA SER A 69 -1.14 -0.89 -20.59
C SER A 69 -2.17 -0.63 -19.48
N ASP A 70 -3.01 0.38 -19.73
CA ASP A 70 -4.12 0.73 -18.84
C ASP A 70 -5.06 -0.46 -18.59
N GLN A 71 -5.25 -1.31 -19.59
CA GLN A 71 -6.03 -2.54 -19.48
C GLN A 71 -5.45 -3.50 -18.42
N VAL A 72 -4.13 -3.71 -18.40
CA VAL A 72 -3.50 -4.57 -17.37
C VAL A 72 -3.68 -3.95 -15.98
N PHE A 73 -3.48 -2.64 -15.86
CA PHE A 73 -3.67 -1.95 -14.58
C PHE A 73 -5.11 -2.02 -14.08
N GLU A 74 -6.10 -1.86 -14.97
CA GLU A 74 -7.53 -1.96 -14.64
C GLU A 74 -7.92 -3.39 -14.23
N GLN A 75 -7.42 -4.41 -14.93
CA GLN A 75 -7.65 -5.81 -14.56
C GLN A 75 -7.09 -6.13 -13.16
N ARG A 76 -5.86 -5.67 -12.86
CA ARG A 76 -5.22 -5.88 -11.55
C ARG A 76 -5.89 -5.08 -10.44
N HIS A 77 -6.30 -3.86 -10.73
CA HIS A 77 -7.11 -3.05 -9.83
C HIS A 77 -8.42 -3.76 -9.46
N ALA A 78 -9.15 -4.27 -10.46
CA ALA A 78 -10.39 -5.01 -10.24
C ALA A 78 -10.18 -6.29 -9.41
N LEU A 79 -9.06 -6.99 -9.64
CA LEU A 79 -8.69 -8.19 -8.87
C LEU A 79 -8.45 -7.86 -7.39
N PHE A 80 -7.73 -6.77 -7.10
CA PHE A 80 -7.46 -6.34 -5.72
C PHE A 80 -8.73 -5.81 -5.03
N GLU A 81 -9.57 -5.08 -5.76
CA GLU A 81 -10.89 -4.61 -5.29
C GLU A 81 -11.88 -5.75 -4.97
N ALA A 82 -11.62 -6.97 -5.44
CA ALA A 82 -12.44 -8.14 -5.15
C ALA A 82 -12.20 -8.72 -3.74
N SER A 83 -11.14 -8.31 -3.05
CA SER A 83 -10.86 -8.75 -1.67
C SER A 83 -12.01 -8.35 -0.73
N GLN A 84 -12.44 -9.27 0.15
CA GLN A 84 -13.44 -8.97 1.18
C GLN A 84 -12.84 -8.17 2.35
N HIS A 85 -11.52 -8.22 2.52
CA HIS A 85 -10.78 -7.47 3.53
C HIS A 85 -10.27 -6.16 2.94
N ALA A 86 -9.71 -5.29 3.79
CA ALA A 86 -8.88 -4.19 3.31
C ALA A 86 -7.68 -4.73 2.54
N PHE A 87 -7.42 -4.19 1.36
CA PHE A 87 -6.32 -4.60 0.50
C PHE A 87 -5.39 -3.41 0.24
N ILE A 88 -4.18 -3.47 0.81
CA ILE A 88 -3.16 -2.44 0.69
C ILE A 88 -2.21 -2.86 -0.44
N TYR A 89 -1.97 -1.97 -1.40
CA TYR A 89 -1.08 -2.23 -2.52
C TYR A 89 0.09 -1.24 -2.52
N ILE A 90 1.31 -1.74 -2.69
CA ILE A 90 2.53 -0.96 -2.85
C ILE A 90 3.07 -1.30 -4.24
N PRO A 91 3.39 -0.34 -5.12
CA PRO A 91 3.95 -0.66 -6.43
C PRO A 91 5.35 -1.30 -6.33
N GLY A 92 5.69 -2.18 -7.27
CA GLY A 92 7.07 -2.64 -7.51
C GLY A 92 7.72 -1.86 -8.66
N ASP A 93 8.86 -2.34 -9.18
CA ASP A 93 9.51 -1.72 -10.35
C ASP A 93 8.82 -2.09 -11.65
N ASN A 94 8.27 -3.30 -11.72
CA ASN A 94 7.64 -3.78 -12.93
C ASN A 94 6.53 -2.82 -13.36
N GLU A 95 5.65 -2.37 -12.47
CA GLU A 95 4.48 -1.55 -12.81
C GLU A 95 4.78 -0.17 -13.36
N TRP A 96 6.00 0.35 -13.24
CA TRP A 96 6.32 1.69 -13.75
C TRP A 96 7.78 1.84 -14.20
N THR A 97 8.77 1.67 -13.33
CA THR A 97 10.18 1.92 -13.70
C THR A 97 10.64 1.05 -14.86
N ASP A 98 10.16 -0.19 -14.95
CA ASP A 98 10.49 -1.11 -16.04
C ASP A 98 9.61 -0.98 -17.29
N CYS A 99 8.60 -0.12 -17.29
CA CYS A 99 7.69 0.04 -18.42
C CYS A 99 8.34 0.60 -19.69
N HIS A 100 9.53 1.21 -19.56
CA HIS A 100 10.36 1.62 -20.68
C HIS A 100 10.87 0.45 -21.52
N ARG A 101 10.85 -0.78 -21.00
CA ARG A 101 11.27 -1.98 -21.73
C ARG A 101 10.36 -2.21 -22.93
N LEU A 102 10.95 -2.63 -24.05
CA LEU A 102 10.23 -2.87 -25.31
C LEU A 102 9.03 -3.82 -25.13
N PHE A 103 9.23 -4.94 -24.43
CA PHE A 103 8.18 -5.93 -24.21
C PHE A 103 7.08 -5.43 -23.25
N ALA A 104 7.42 -4.55 -22.31
CA ALA A 104 6.46 -3.88 -21.43
C ALA A 104 5.68 -2.76 -22.15
N GLY A 105 5.95 -2.51 -23.44
CA GLY A 105 5.25 -1.55 -24.29
C GLY A 105 6.00 -0.24 -24.52
N GLY A 106 7.20 -0.05 -23.94
CA GLY A 106 8.03 1.13 -24.16
C GLY A 106 7.41 2.43 -23.65
N TYR A 107 6.64 2.37 -22.55
CA TYR A 107 5.99 3.52 -21.95
C TYR A 107 6.97 4.41 -21.18
N ASP A 108 6.60 5.67 -20.96
CA ASP A 108 7.29 6.57 -20.03
C ASP A 108 7.01 6.11 -18.57
N PRO A 109 8.05 5.78 -17.77
CA PRO A 109 7.87 5.33 -16.40
C PRO A 109 7.13 6.30 -15.47
N LEU A 110 7.34 7.61 -15.60
CA LEU A 110 6.70 8.61 -14.73
C LEU A 110 5.23 8.80 -15.10
N GLU A 111 4.92 8.68 -16.40
CA GLU A 111 3.55 8.65 -16.86
C GLU A 111 2.82 7.38 -16.36
N ARG A 112 3.47 6.20 -16.41
CA ARG A 112 2.90 4.97 -15.84
C ARG A 112 2.72 5.05 -14.32
N LEU A 113 3.66 5.66 -13.60
CA LEU A 113 3.50 5.94 -12.16
C LEU A 113 2.29 6.84 -11.90
N ALA A 114 2.08 7.89 -12.70
CA ALA A 114 0.89 8.74 -12.59
C ALA A 114 -0.42 7.97 -12.87
N ALA A 115 -0.39 7.04 -13.83
CA ALA A 115 -1.50 6.15 -14.14
C ALA A 115 -1.85 5.21 -12.98
N LEU A 116 -0.85 4.65 -12.29
CA LEU A 116 -1.04 3.87 -11.06
C LEU A 116 -1.64 4.73 -9.95
N ARG A 117 -1.10 5.92 -9.71
CA ARG A 117 -1.58 6.84 -8.68
C ARG A 117 -3.05 7.23 -8.85
N THR A 118 -3.47 7.47 -10.08
CA THR A 118 -4.87 7.80 -10.39
C THR A 118 -5.82 6.63 -10.12
N ARG A 119 -5.35 5.38 -10.30
CA ARG A 119 -6.19 4.19 -10.12
C ARG A 119 -6.19 3.70 -8.68
N PHE A 120 -5.01 3.38 -8.15
CA PHE A 120 -4.82 2.68 -6.88
C PHE A 120 -4.74 3.63 -5.66
N PHE A 121 -4.43 4.92 -5.88
CA PHE A 121 -4.09 5.84 -4.80
C PHE A 121 -4.91 7.15 -4.83
N SER A 122 -6.09 7.13 -5.45
CA SER A 122 -6.96 8.30 -5.62
C SER A 122 -7.77 8.68 -4.38
N THR A 123 -7.83 7.81 -3.36
CA THR A 123 -8.57 8.05 -2.13
C THR A 123 -7.73 7.78 -0.89
N VAL A 124 -8.16 8.27 0.27
CA VAL A 124 -7.54 7.98 1.58
C VAL A 124 -7.83 6.57 2.09
N ASN A 125 -8.60 5.77 1.36
CA ASN A 125 -8.95 4.42 1.75
C ASN A 125 -8.08 3.40 0.99
N SER A 126 -7.86 2.23 1.59
CA SER A 126 -7.32 1.05 0.90
C SER A 126 -8.33 0.52 -0.12
N LEU A 127 -7.91 -0.44 -0.95
CA LEU A 127 -8.80 -1.18 -1.84
C LEU A 127 -9.59 -2.23 -1.04
N GLY A 128 -10.50 -2.93 -1.73
CA GLY A 128 -11.25 -4.05 -1.19
C GLY A 128 -12.60 -3.64 -0.59
N LYS A 129 -13.41 -4.62 -0.19
CA LYS A 129 -14.80 -4.39 0.24
C LYS A 129 -14.92 -3.83 1.66
N THR A 130 -13.90 -4.01 2.48
CA THR A 130 -13.86 -3.49 3.87
C THR A 130 -12.64 -2.60 4.05
N PRO A 131 -12.58 -1.43 3.41
CA PRO A 131 -11.34 -0.68 3.31
C PRO A 131 -10.95 -0.03 4.65
N LEU A 132 -9.64 0.06 4.87
CA LEU A 132 -9.05 0.83 5.97
C LEU A 132 -8.73 2.25 5.50
N ARG A 133 -8.89 3.21 6.40
CA ARG A 133 -8.37 4.56 6.17
C ARG A 133 -6.85 4.55 6.35
N LEU A 134 -6.14 5.02 5.34
CA LEU A 134 -4.70 5.18 5.30
C LEU A 134 -4.34 6.66 5.45
N SER A 135 -3.25 6.98 6.13
CA SER A 135 -2.62 8.30 5.97
C SER A 135 -1.59 8.18 4.86
N ARG A 136 -1.62 9.10 3.90
CA ARG A 136 -0.67 9.12 2.78
C ARG A 136 0.33 10.24 2.96
N GLN A 137 1.53 10.08 2.44
CA GLN A 137 2.53 11.14 2.51
C GLN A 137 2.10 12.37 1.71
N SER A 138 1.31 12.17 0.66
CA SER A 138 0.67 13.23 -0.11
C SER A 138 -0.41 14.03 0.63
N ASP A 139 -0.85 13.59 1.82
CA ASP A 139 -1.83 14.33 2.61
C ASP A 139 -1.21 15.57 3.27
N ASP A 140 0.12 15.61 3.38
CA ASP A 140 0.84 16.79 3.84
C ASP A 140 1.00 17.78 2.67
N PRO A 141 0.33 18.95 2.71
CA PRO A 141 0.43 19.95 1.64
C PRO A 141 1.83 20.55 1.49
N ALA A 142 2.72 20.34 2.47
CA ALA A 142 4.12 20.77 2.43
C ALA A 142 5.08 19.69 1.88
N ALA A 143 4.63 18.45 1.67
CA ALA A 143 5.47 17.33 1.26
C ALA A 143 5.36 17.00 -0.25
N PRO A 144 6.42 16.49 -0.89
CA PRO A 144 6.35 15.96 -2.24
C PRO A 144 5.34 14.81 -2.34
N ARG A 145 4.64 14.75 -3.49
CA ARG A 145 3.44 13.93 -3.71
C ARG A 145 3.78 12.44 -3.93
N PHE A 146 3.94 11.68 -2.84
CA PHE A 146 4.03 10.22 -2.86
C PHE A 146 2.78 9.59 -2.23
N PRO A 147 1.63 9.56 -2.92
CA PRO A 147 0.43 8.93 -2.38
C PRO A 147 0.62 7.42 -2.14
N GLU A 148 1.55 6.78 -2.84
CA GLU A 148 1.93 5.38 -2.62
C GLU A 148 2.76 5.15 -1.34
N HIS A 149 3.23 6.21 -0.68
CA HIS A 149 3.76 6.12 0.68
C HIS A 149 2.59 6.25 1.66
N MET A 150 2.36 5.18 2.43
CA MET A 150 1.17 5.05 3.28
C MET A 150 1.53 4.60 4.69
N ARG A 151 0.73 5.00 5.67
CA ARG A 151 0.81 4.52 7.05
C ARG A 151 -0.57 4.23 7.62
N TRP A 152 -0.69 3.21 8.45
CA TRP A 152 -1.92 2.86 9.18
C TRP A 152 -1.58 2.14 10.48
N ALA A 153 -2.51 2.13 11.43
CA ALA A 153 -2.35 1.42 12.69
C ALA A 153 -3.40 0.32 12.80
N TYR A 154 -3.00 -0.84 13.31
CA TYR A 154 -3.90 -1.95 13.61
C TYR A 154 -3.38 -2.71 14.83
N GLY A 155 -4.26 -3.09 15.76
CA GLY A 155 -3.88 -3.87 16.94
C GLY A 155 -2.77 -3.24 17.81
N GLY A 156 -2.64 -1.91 17.81
CA GLY A 156 -1.55 -1.22 18.53
C GLY A 156 -0.19 -1.25 17.82
N VAL A 157 -0.12 -1.73 16.58
CA VAL A 157 1.08 -1.73 15.72
C VAL A 157 0.93 -0.66 14.64
N GLN A 158 1.98 0.14 14.44
CA GLN A 158 2.08 1.09 13.32
C GLN A 158 2.73 0.40 12.13
N PHE A 159 2.07 0.45 10.98
CA PHE A 159 2.57 0.01 9.69
C PHE A 159 2.97 1.21 8.85
N VAL A 160 4.06 1.06 8.10
CA VAL A 160 4.54 2.04 7.13
C VAL A 160 4.88 1.29 5.85
N ALA A 161 4.33 1.75 4.74
CA ALA A 161 4.58 1.25 3.40
C ALA A 161 5.26 2.34 2.58
N LEU A 162 6.44 2.03 2.05
CA LEU A 162 7.25 2.92 1.22
C LEU A 162 7.54 2.21 -0.10
N ASN A 163 7.48 2.94 -1.21
CA ASN A 163 7.81 2.39 -2.52
C ASN A 163 9.24 2.77 -2.85
N PHE A 164 10.13 1.78 -2.82
CA PHE A 164 11.49 1.84 -3.33
C PHE A 164 11.60 0.81 -4.47
N PRO A 165 11.37 1.20 -5.73
CA PRO A 165 11.29 0.26 -6.84
C PRO A 165 12.65 -0.39 -7.15
N GLY A 166 12.64 -1.71 -7.33
CA GLY A 166 13.77 -2.49 -7.82
C GLY A 166 14.96 -2.53 -6.86
N GLY A 167 16.09 -3.06 -7.35
CA GLY A 167 17.31 -3.23 -6.53
C GLY A 167 18.07 -1.92 -6.24
N ASP A 168 17.76 -0.83 -6.94
CA ASP A 168 18.54 0.41 -6.92
C ASP A 168 17.72 1.69 -6.73
N ASN A 169 16.44 1.57 -6.34
CA ASN A 169 15.51 2.69 -6.16
C ASN A 169 15.42 3.59 -7.42
N ASN A 170 15.20 2.99 -8.59
CA ASN A 170 15.10 3.71 -9.86
C ASN A 170 16.35 4.54 -10.19
N SER A 171 17.56 4.01 -9.99
CA SER A 171 18.81 4.79 -10.14
C SER A 171 19.02 5.38 -11.55
N ARG A 172 18.33 4.84 -12.56
CA ARG A 172 18.26 5.37 -13.93
C ARG A 172 17.64 6.78 -14.00
N MET A 173 16.86 7.17 -13.01
CA MET A 173 16.26 8.50 -12.83
C MET A 173 16.73 9.11 -11.50
N PRO A 174 17.99 9.59 -11.41
CA PRO A 174 18.61 9.95 -10.13
C PRO A 174 17.87 11.06 -9.37
N GLN A 175 17.23 11.99 -10.08
CA GLN A 175 16.44 13.05 -9.43
C GLN A 175 15.16 12.51 -8.79
N GLU A 176 14.48 11.57 -9.45
CA GLU A 176 13.28 10.90 -8.90
C GLU A 176 13.67 10.05 -7.69
N ALA A 177 14.71 9.23 -7.82
CA ALA A 177 15.27 8.41 -6.75
C ALA A 177 15.66 9.23 -5.52
N ALA A 178 16.35 10.36 -5.71
CA ALA A 178 16.76 11.25 -4.63
C ALA A 178 15.54 11.91 -3.94
N THR A 179 14.55 12.34 -4.72
CA THR A 179 13.32 12.96 -4.18
C THR A 179 12.52 11.95 -3.37
N ARG A 180 12.37 10.72 -3.87
CA ARG A 180 11.71 9.60 -3.20
C ARG A 180 12.40 9.21 -1.91
N THR A 181 13.73 9.11 -1.93
CA THR A 181 14.54 8.83 -0.73
C THR A 181 14.38 9.92 0.32
N ALA A 182 14.50 11.19 -0.08
CA ALA A 182 14.32 12.32 0.84
C ALA A 182 12.93 12.32 1.48
N ALA A 183 11.88 12.02 0.70
CA ALA A 183 10.53 11.90 1.22
C ALA A 183 10.40 10.73 2.21
N ALA A 184 10.89 9.54 1.87
CA ALA A 184 10.84 8.38 2.75
C ALA A 184 11.48 8.64 4.13
N LEU A 185 12.57 9.42 4.19
CA LEU A 185 13.26 9.77 5.45
C LEU A 185 12.50 10.74 6.36
N THR A 186 11.40 11.35 5.89
CA THR A 186 10.55 12.22 6.72
C THR A 186 9.52 11.46 7.56
N TRP A 187 9.40 10.16 7.35
CA TRP A 187 8.45 9.27 8.01
C TRP A 187 9.13 8.27 8.94
#